data_AF-A0A2M7TXP4-F1
#
_entry.id   AF-A0A2M7TXP4-F1
#
_cell.length_a   1.000
_cell.length_b   1.000
_cell.length_c   1.000
_cell.angle_alpha   90.00
_cell.angle_beta   90.00
_cell.angle_gamma   90.00
#
_symmetry.space_group_name_H-M   'P 1'
#
loop_
_entity.id
_entity.type
_entity.pdbx_description
1 polymer ?
#
loop_
_entity_poly.entity_id
_entity_poly.type
_entity_poly.pdbx_seq_one_letter_code
_entity_poly.pdbx_strand_id
1 'polypeptide(L)'
;MINTTNSPCIRCGTQRVVSKVWEEKIDDSVIINTEMVCPDPECQKKVDITNKNRLDKYAAIKLRSEQRVENRKADQKARKAKKSPNS
;
A
#
# COMPACT_ATOMS: atom_id res chain seq x y z
N MET A 1 2.96 -8.91 28.62
CA MET A 1 1.61 -8.85 28.01
C MET A 1 1.34 -7.39 27.70
N ILE A 2 1.29 -7.02 26.41
CA ILE A 2 1.03 -5.62 26.02
C ILE A 2 -0.47 -5.39 26.21
N ASN A 3 -0.85 -4.59 27.21
CA ASN A 3 -2.25 -4.24 27.47
C ASN A 3 -2.74 -3.26 26.39
N THR A 4 -3.46 -3.77 25.40
CA THR A 4 -4.04 -3.04 24.26
C THR A 4 -5.33 -2.30 24.63
N THR A 5 -5.39 -1.69 25.81
CA THR A 5 -6.68 -1.30 26.42
C THR A 5 -7.13 0.13 26.15
N ASN A 6 -6.44 0.93 25.31
CA ASN A 6 -6.86 2.32 25.09
C ASN A 6 -6.72 2.85 23.65
N SER A 7 -7.28 2.12 22.67
CA SER A 7 -7.39 2.62 21.29
C SER A 7 -8.86 2.68 20.84
N PRO A 8 -9.61 3.70 21.27
CA PRO A 8 -10.97 3.90 20.76
C PRO A 8 -10.94 4.27 19.27
N CYS A 9 -11.93 3.80 18.54
CA CYS A 9 -12.10 4.13 17.14
C CYS A 9 -12.38 5.62 16.98
N ILE A 10 -11.57 6.33 16.19
CA ILE A 10 -11.76 7.77 15.94
C ILE A 10 -13.04 8.11 15.18
N ARG A 11 -13.74 7.10 14.63
CA ARG A 11 -14.98 7.27 13.85
C ARG A 11 -16.24 7.02 14.68
N CYS A 12 -16.27 5.91 15.42
CA CYS A 12 -17.47 5.50 16.18
C CYS A 12 -17.25 5.49 17.71
N GLY A 13 -16.05 5.74 18.20
CA GLY A 13 -15.70 5.72 19.63
C GLY A 13 -15.53 4.33 20.23
N THR A 14 -15.98 3.26 19.56
CA THR A 14 -15.89 1.89 20.07
C THR A 14 -14.44 1.43 20.22
N GLN A 15 -14.15 0.65 21.27
CA GLN A 15 -12.81 0.09 21.50
C GLN A 15 -12.40 -0.85 20.35
N ARG A 16 -11.23 -0.62 19.76
CA ARG A 16 -10.67 -1.52 18.75
C ARG A 16 -10.28 -2.87 19.36
N VAL A 17 -10.38 -3.92 18.56
CA VAL A 17 -9.99 -5.29 18.92
C VAL A 17 -8.76 -5.71 18.13
N VAL A 18 -7.89 -6.51 18.73
CA VAL A 18 -6.71 -7.06 18.06
C VAL A 18 -7.17 -8.09 17.02
N SER A 19 -6.81 -7.87 15.77
CA SER A 19 -7.10 -8.82 14.68
C SER A 19 -5.95 -9.80 14.48
N LYS A 20 -4.71 -9.30 14.50
CA LYS A 20 -3.52 -10.11 14.22
C LYS A 20 -2.31 -9.54 14.94
N VAL A 21 -1.45 -10.42 15.41
CA VAL A 21 -0.10 -10.08 15.89
C VAL A 21 0.87 -10.93 15.09
N TRP A 22 1.94 -10.32 14.57
CA TRP A 22 3.01 -11.05 13.89
C TRP A 22 4.35 -10.41 14.17
N GLU A 23 5.38 -11.23 14.05
CA GLU A 23 6.77 -10.78 14.14
C GLU A 23 7.32 -10.63 12.74
N GLU A 24 7.97 -9.51 12.49
CA GLU A 24 8.65 -9.20 11.24
C GLU A 24 10.12 -8.93 11.57
N LYS A 25 11.01 -9.77 11.03
CA LYS A 25 12.45 -9.56 11.17
C LYS A 25 12.94 -8.67 10.05
N ILE A 26 13.42 -7.48 10.39
CA ILE A 26 14.02 -6.54 9.46
C ILE A 26 15.47 -6.34 9.88
N ASP A 27 16.39 -6.71 8.99
CA ASP A 27 17.83 -6.76 9.22
C ASP A 27 18.17 -7.55 10.51
N ASP A 28 18.69 -6.88 11.53
CA ASP A 28 19.05 -7.46 12.82
C ASP A 28 18.00 -7.26 13.92
N SER A 29 16.86 -6.65 13.60
CA SER A 29 15.80 -6.32 14.57
C SER A 29 14.53 -7.14 14.35
N VAL A 30 13.87 -7.52 15.43
CA VAL A 30 12.54 -8.16 15.41
C VAL A 30 11.50 -7.12 15.80
N ILE A 31 10.57 -6.85 14.89
CA ILE A 31 9.46 -5.93 15.09
C ILE A 31 8.21 -6.75 15.38
N ILE A 32 7.53 -6.43 16.49
CA ILE A 32 6.26 -7.06 16.85
C ILE A 32 5.15 -6.13 16.39
N ASN A 33 4.47 -6.53 15.32
CA ASN A 33 3.38 -5.76 14.73
C ASN A 33 2.05 -6.25 15.32
N THR A 34 1.18 -5.31 15.69
CA THR A 34 -0.18 -5.59 16.16
C THR A 34 -1.17 -4.84 15.30
N GLU A 35 -2.02 -5.58 14.59
CA GLU A 35 -3.12 -5.04 13.80
C GLU A 35 -4.40 -5.02 14.63
N MET A 36 -5.07 -3.88 14.59
CA MET A 36 -6.31 -3.63 15.32
C MET A 36 -7.42 -3.20 14.38
N VAL A 37 -8.63 -3.72 14.60
CA VAL A 37 -9.82 -3.43 13.78
C VAL A 37 -10.95 -2.88 14.64
N CYS A 38 -11.86 -2.14 14.01
CA CYS A 38 -13.09 -1.71 14.65
C CYS A 38 -14.06 -2.91 14.73
N PRO A 39 -14.63 -3.23 15.91
CA PRO A 39 -15.60 -4.32 16.02
C PRO A 39 -16.96 -3.98 15.40
N ASP A 40 -17.24 -2.69 15.17
CA ASP A 40 -18.43 -2.26 14.44
C ASP A 40 -18.22 -2.50 12.92
N PRO A 41 -18.97 -3.44 12.31
CA PRO A 41 -18.78 -3.83 10.92
C PRO A 41 -19.13 -2.72 9.93
N GLU A 42 -20.09 -1.84 10.26
CA GLU A 42 -20.43 -0.71 9.39
C GLU A 42 -19.33 0.33 9.40
N CYS A 43 -18.78 0.61 10.58
CA CYS A 43 -17.65 1.51 10.75
C CYS A 43 -16.40 0.97 10.05
N GLN A 44 -16.09 -0.32 10.23
CA GLN A 44 -14.94 -0.98 9.62
C GLN A 44 -15.06 -1.00 8.09
N LYS A 45 -16.24 -1.32 7.55
CA LYS A 45 -16.49 -1.32 6.10
C LYS A 45 -16.19 0.03 5.45
N LYS A 46 -16.53 1.14 6.12
CA LYS A 46 -16.18 2.50 5.63
C LYS A 46 -14.66 2.72 5.59
N VAL A 47 -13.91 2.16 6.55
CA VAL A 47 -12.44 2.25 6.57
C VAL A 47 -11.88 1.44 5.42
N ASP A 48 -12.35 0.20 5.25
CA ASP A 48 -11.87 -0.72 4.21
C ASP A 48 -12.10 -0.17 2.81
N ILE A 49 -13.27 0.42 2.55
CA ILE A 49 -13.56 1.11 1.27
C ILE A 49 -12.57 2.26 1.05
N THR A 50 -12.30 3.06 2.08
CA THR A 50 -11.35 4.18 1.98
C THR A 50 -9.94 3.68 1.67
N ASN A 51 -9.51 2.63 2.35
CA ASN A 51 -8.19 2.02 2.17
C ASN A 51 -8.07 1.41 0.77
N LYS A 52 -9.08 0.68 0.31
CA LYS A 52 -9.14 0.12 -1.04
C LYS A 52 -9.04 1.20 -2.11
N ASN A 53 -9.85 2.25 -2.02
CA ASN A 53 -9.82 3.35 -2.99
C ASN A 53 -8.44 4.03 -3.06
N ARG A 54 -7.76 4.16 -1.91
CA ARG A 54 -6.40 4.69 -1.87
C ARG A 54 -5.42 3.74 -2.55
N LEU A 55 -5.45 2.45 -2.20
CA LEU A 55 -4.58 1.44 -2.80
C LEU A 55 -4.76 1.37 -4.32
N ASP A 56 -6.00 1.35 -4.80
CA ASP A 56 -6.31 1.31 -6.23
C ASP A 56 -5.77 2.55 -6.95
N LYS A 57 -5.93 3.75 -6.34
CA LYS A 57 -5.36 4.99 -6.88
C LYS A 57 -3.83 4.94 -6.94
N TYR A 58 -3.17 4.47 -5.87
CA TYR A 58 -1.71 4.33 -5.85
C TYR A 58 -1.22 3.32 -6.89
N ALA A 59 -1.89 2.18 -7.02
CA ALA A 59 -1.57 1.17 -8.03
C ALA A 59 -1.71 1.72 -9.45
N ALA A 60 -2.79 2.44 -9.74
CA ALA A 60 -3.00 3.06 -11.05
C ALA A 60 -1.93 4.12 -11.37
N ILE A 61 -1.52 4.94 -10.39
CA ILE A 61 -0.45 5.93 -10.57
C ILE A 61 0.88 5.23 -10.83
N LYS A 62 1.19 4.18 -10.07
CA LYS A 62 2.42 3.39 -10.22
C LYS A 62 2.49 2.77 -11.62
N LEU A 63 1.44 2.09 -12.04
CA LEU A 63 1.34 1.49 -13.38
C LEU A 63 1.52 2.52 -14.49
N ARG A 64 0.85 3.67 -14.39
CA ARG A 64 1.02 4.77 -15.37
C ARG A 64 2.45 5.30 -15.40
N SER A 65 3.11 5.35 -14.24
CA SER A 65 4.50 5.79 -14.16
C SER A 65 5.45 4.80 -14.83
N GLU A 66 5.27 3.51 -14.57
CA GLU A 66 6.02 2.42 -15.19
C GLU A 66 5.84 2.43 -16.71
N GLN A 67 4.60 2.52 -17.19
CA GLN A 67 4.30 2.61 -18.63
C GLN A 67 4.98 3.81 -19.29
N ARG A 68 5.02 4.98 -18.62
CA ARG A 68 5.74 6.15 -19.15
C ARG A 68 7.24 5.90 -19.28
N VAL A 69 7.85 5.20 -18.34
CA VAL A 69 9.27 4.85 -18.40
C VAL A 69 9.53 3.87 -19.55
N GLU A 70 8.67 2.87 -19.72
CA GLU A 70 8.77 1.91 -20.82
C GLU A 70 8.62 2.56 -22.18
N ASN A 71 7.60 3.40 -22.36
CA ASN A 71 7.37 4.13 -23.61
C ASN A 71 8.58 5.01 -23.95
N ARG A 72 9.13 5.73 -22.96
CA ARG A 72 10.36 6.53 -23.15
C ARG A 72 11.55 5.67 -23.60
N LYS A 73 11.72 4.47 -23.05
CA LYS A 73 12.78 3.54 -23.46
C LYS A 73 12.54 3.04 -24.88
N ALA A 74 11.30 2.70 -25.25
CA ALA A 74 10.94 2.26 -26.59
C ALA A 74 11.19 3.37 -27.63
N ASP A 75 10.75 4.60 -27.36
CA ASP A 75 10.98 5.76 -28.23
C ASP A 75 12.47 6.03 -28.45
N GLN A 76 13.29 5.93 -27.40
CA GLN A 76 14.74 6.07 -27.52
C GLN A 76 15.36 4.98 -28.40
N LYS A 77 14.93 3.72 -28.25
CA LYS A 77 15.38 2.62 -29.12
C LYS A 77 15.00 2.87 -30.58
N ALA A 78 13.75 3.26 -30.84
CA ALA A 78 13.27 3.55 -32.18
C ALA A 78 14.03 4.71 -32.84
N ARG A 79 14.34 5.78 -32.07
CA ARG A 79 15.17 6.90 -32.54
C ARG A 79 16.60 6.48 -32.88
N LYS A 80 17.20 5.59 -32.07
CA LYS A 80 18.56 5.06 -32.33
C LYS A 80 18.58 4.18 -33.58
N ALA A 81 17.60 3.29 -33.76
CA ALA A 81 17.48 2.45 -34.95
C ALA A 81 17.37 3.28 -36.24
N LYS A 82 16.58 4.37 -36.21
CA LYS A 82 16.45 5.30 -37.36
C LYS A 82 17.71 6.11 -37.67
N LYS A 83 18.63 6.27 -36.70
CA LYS A 83 19.90 6.99 -36.87
C LYS A 83 21.04 6.10 -37.41
N SER A 84 20.85 4.79 -37.48
CA SER A 84 21.85 3.82 -37.95
C SER A 84 21.60 3.21 -39.36
N PRO A 85 21.04 3.87 -40.40
CA PRO A 85 20.93 3.24 -41.72
C PRO A 85 22.13 3.47 -42.66
N ASN A 86 23.24 4.08 -42.25
CA ASN A 86 24.43 4.17 -43.12
C ASN A 86 25.76 4.32 -42.35
N SER A 87 26.48 3.22 -42.19
CA SER A 87 27.95 3.12 -42.21
C SER A 87 28.32 1.77 -42.79
#